data_AF-A0AAD0S2H0-F1
#
_entry.id   AF-A0AAD0S2H0-F1
#
_cell.length_a   1.000
_cell.length_b   1.000
_cell.length_c   1.000
_cell.angle_alpha   90.00
_cell.angle_beta   90.00
_cell.angle_gamma   90.00
#
_symmetry.space_group_name_H-M   'P 1'
#
loop_
_entity.id
_entity.type
_entity.pdbx_description
1 polymer ?
#
loop_
_entity_poly.entity_id
_entity_poly.type
_entity_poly.pdbx_seq_one_letter_code
_entity_poly.pdbx_strand_id
1 'polypeptide(L)'
;MKTNELIYSFRDYLNSSLPLVTRMLADTEEYDEALSDWMQSSWEMLVETALFYGSKKSLVIYGDGADVCKGSSRATFPELTATHRVVCRCELMKEDLVSQVEIEVSDFEFEQFVSWSDGKYSFDGFLDSILLSKGNQYFVVSTDNVVFDVAELLG
;
A
#
# COMPACT_ATOMS: atom_id res chain seq x y z
N MET A 1 2.69 -15.36 10.69
CA MET A 1 1.49 -14.58 10.33
C MET A 1 1.24 -14.80 8.85
N LYS A 2 0.00 -15.06 8.43
CA LYS A 2 -0.31 -15.19 7.00
C LYS A 2 -0.25 -13.81 6.33
N THR A 3 0.08 -13.75 5.03
CA THR A 3 0.14 -12.48 4.28
C THR A 3 -1.10 -11.63 4.50
N ASN A 4 -2.28 -12.21 4.33
CA ASN A 4 -3.55 -11.53 4.54
C ASN A 4 -3.67 -10.86 5.93
N GLU A 5 -3.31 -11.59 6.99
CA GLU A 5 -3.35 -11.07 8.36
C GLU A 5 -2.34 -9.94 8.57
N LEU A 6 -1.15 -10.06 7.98
CA LEU A 6 -0.10 -9.03 8.05
C LEU A 6 -0.53 -7.74 7.36
N ILE A 7 -1.10 -7.84 6.16
CA ILE A 7 -1.52 -6.67 5.37
C ILE A 7 -2.67 -5.94 6.06
N TYR A 8 -3.64 -6.65 6.64
CA TYR A 8 -4.67 -6.02 7.47
C TYR A 8 -4.11 -5.45 8.78
N SER A 9 -3.15 -6.10 9.42
CA SER A 9 -2.48 -5.54 10.60
C SER A 9 -1.73 -4.25 10.28
N PHE A 10 -1.14 -4.16 9.09
CA PHE A 10 -0.51 -2.94 8.60
C PHE A 10 -1.53 -1.82 8.38
N ARG A 11 -2.69 -2.11 7.78
CA ARG A 11 -3.80 -1.14 7.68
C ARG A 11 -4.22 -0.62 9.05
N ASP A 12 -4.38 -1.52 10.02
CA ASP A 12 -4.81 -1.16 11.37
C ASP A 12 -3.73 -0.32 12.09
N TYR A 13 -2.44 -0.61 11.85
CA TYR A 13 -1.34 0.27 12.25
C TYR A 13 -1.49 1.65 11.64
N LEU A 14 -1.62 1.75 10.31
CA LEU A 14 -1.77 3.03 9.61
C LEU A 14 -2.96 3.83 10.15
N ASN A 15 -4.13 3.21 10.28
CA ASN A 15 -5.32 3.87 10.83
C ASN A 15 -5.14 4.35 12.28
N SER A 16 -4.31 3.66 13.06
CA SER A 16 -4.03 4.03 14.45
C SER A 16 -2.98 5.13 14.57
N SER A 17 -1.98 5.14 13.68
CA SER A 17 -0.84 6.05 13.75
C SER A 17 -1.01 7.31 12.91
N LEU A 18 -1.71 7.23 11.77
CA LEU A 18 -1.85 8.30 10.80
C LEU A 18 -2.32 9.62 11.45
N PRO A 19 -3.37 9.65 12.29
CA PRO A 19 -3.80 10.92 12.91
C PRO A 19 -2.76 11.60 13.80
N LEU A 20 -1.81 10.84 14.35
CA LEU A 20 -0.70 11.38 15.15
C LEU A 20 0.43 11.85 14.24
N VAL A 21 0.77 11.07 13.22
CA VAL A 21 1.83 11.40 12.25
C VAL A 21 1.46 12.66 11.47
N THR A 22 0.24 12.76 10.95
CA THR A 22 -0.21 13.96 10.24
C THR A 22 -0.14 15.20 11.12
N ARG A 23 -0.51 15.09 12.40
CA ARG A 23 -0.39 16.19 13.37
C ARG A 23 1.07 16.59 13.62
N MET A 24 1.97 15.62 13.70
CA MET A 24 3.39 15.89 13.93
C MET A 24 4.05 16.56 12.72
N LEU A 25 3.57 16.26 11.52
CA LEU A 25 4.12 16.77 10.26
C LEU A 25 3.42 18.03 9.76
N ALA A 26 2.28 18.43 10.33
CA ALA A 26 1.36 19.44 9.77
C ALA A 26 2.00 20.78 9.34
N ASP A 27 3.07 21.20 10.01
CA ASP A 27 3.77 22.47 9.73
C ASP A 27 5.07 22.29 8.91
N THR A 28 5.30 21.09 8.37
CA THR A 28 6.48 20.79 7.54
C THR A 28 6.25 21.32 6.12
N GLU A 29 7.23 22.04 5.56
CA GLU A 29 7.14 22.58 4.18
C GLU A 29 6.94 21.47 3.13
N GLU A 30 7.52 20.30 3.37
CA GLU A 30 7.46 19.08 2.53
C GLU A 30 6.54 18.01 3.17
N TYR A 31 5.35 18.41 3.63
CA TYR A 31 4.42 17.51 4.34
C TYR A 31 4.11 16.21 3.59
N ASP A 32 3.78 16.30 2.30
CA ASP A 32 3.38 15.13 1.50
C ASP A 32 4.56 14.16 1.29
N GLU A 33 5.77 14.68 1.07
CA GLU A 33 6.99 13.88 0.93
C GLU A 33 7.32 13.18 2.26
N ALA A 34 7.31 13.92 3.37
CA ALA A 34 7.57 13.37 4.70
C ALA A 34 6.55 12.28 5.10
N LEU A 35 5.28 12.43 4.68
CA LEU A 35 4.25 11.43 4.91
C LEU A 35 4.51 10.17 4.07
N SER A 36 4.87 10.32 2.80
CA SER A 36 5.24 9.22 1.90
C SER A 36 6.48 8.48 2.37
N ASP A 37 7.49 9.19 2.85
CA ASP A 37 8.69 8.62 3.47
C ASP A 37 8.35 7.76 4.69
N TRP A 38 7.47 8.27 5.56
CA TRP A 38 7.01 7.52 6.73
C TRP A 38 6.24 6.26 6.33
N MET A 39 5.36 6.34 5.33
CA MET A 39 4.61 5.20 4.83
C MET A 39 5.53 4.13 4.27
N GLN A 40 6.41 4.50 3.34
CA GLN A 40 7.35 3.58 2.70
C GLN A 40 8.31 2.96 3.72
N SER A 41 8.83 3.76 4.65
CA SER A 41 9.68 3.23 5.74
C SER A 41 8.91 2.25 6.63
N SER A 42 7.67 2.58 6.97
CA SER A 42 6.81 1.69 7.77
C SER A 42 6.50 0.38 7.04
N TRP A 43 6.26 0.44 5.73
CA TRP A 43 6.04 -0.74 4.89
C TRP A 43 7.25 -1.67 4.89
N GLU A 44 8.45 -1.13 4.65
CA GLU A 44 9.70 -1.89 4.66
C GLU A 44 10.00 -2.51 6.03
N MET A 45 9.81 -1.72 7.10
CA MET A 45 10.11 -2.14 8.46
C MET A 45 9.11 -3.14 9.04
N LEU A 46 7.81 -3.00 8.73
CA LEU A 46 6.76 -3.80 9.37
C LEU A 46 6.28 -4.94 8.50
N VAL A 47 6.18 -4.73 7.18
CA VAL A 47 5.63 -5.73 6.25
C VAL A 47 6.74 -6.53 5.60
N GLU A 48 7.69 -5.88 4.93
CA GLU A 48 8.76 -6.61 4.24
C GLU A 48 9.63 -7.40 5.20
N THR A 49 10.02 -6.77 6.32
CA THR A 49 10.77 -7.44 7.37
C THR A 49 10.02 -8.68 7.88
N ALA A 50 8.71 -8.58 8.13
CA ALA A 50 7.93 -9.73 8.61
C ALA A 50 7.84 -10.87 7.59
N LEU A 51 7.86 -10.57 6.29
CA LEU A 51 7.80 -11.57 5.22
C LEU A 51 9.17 -12.17 4.88
N PHE A 52 10.22 -11.35 4.90
CA PHE A 52 11.47 -11.61 4.19
C PHE A 52 12.73 -11.43 5.04
N TYR A 53 12.60 -11.32 6.37
CA TYR A 53 13.74 -11.14 7.27
C TYR A 53 14.90 -12.10 6.95
N GLY A 54 16.10 -11.54 6.79
CA GLY A 54 17.32 -12.30 6.50
C GLY A 54 17.45 -12.80 5.05
N SER A 55 16.56 -12.38 4.15
CA SER A 55 16.66 -12.67 2.72
C SER A 55 16.99 -11.42 1.90
N LYS A 56 17.19 -11.58 0.58
CA LYS A 56 17.31 -10.46 -0.38
C LYS A 56 15.99 -10.19 -1.12
N LYS A 57 14.88 -10.72 -0.61
CA LYS A 57 13.53 -10.49 -1.16
C LYS A 57 12.96 -9.20 -0.60
N SER A 58 12.13 -8.55 -1.39
CA SER A 58 11.53 -7.23 -1.11
C SER A 58 10.28 -7.06 -1.96
N LEU A 59 9.33 -6.26 -1.48
CA LEU A 59 8.11 -5.93 -2.20
C LEU A 59 8.33 -4.74 -3.13
N VAL A 60 7.40 -4.55 -4.07
CA VAL A 60 7.18 -3.25 -4.72
C VAL A 60 6.95 -2.19 -3.63
N ILE A 61 7.33 -0.95 -3.96
CA ILE A 61 7.12 0.21 -3.07
C ILE A 61 5.63 0.37 -2.74
N TYR A 62 5.36 0.98 -1.59
CA TYR A 62 4.01 1.26 -1.13
C TYR A 62 3.61 2.68 -1.54
N GLY A 63 2.49 2.81 -2.25
CA GLY A 63 2.05 4.09 -2.80
C GLY A 63 3.12 4.71 -3.72
N ASP A 64 3.46 5.97 -3.46
CA ASP A 64 4.44 6.71 -4.26
C ASP A 64 5.90 6.41 -3.87
N GLY A 65 6.13 5.61 -2.81
CA GLY A 65 7.45 5.36 -2.23
C GLY A 65 7.99 6.57 -1.46
N ALA A 66 9.30 6.56 -1.20
CA ALA A 66 10.01 7.61 -0.45
C ALA A 66 10.85 8.50 -1.37
N ASP A 67 11.14 9.74 -0.95
CA ASP A 67 12.09 10.66 -1.62
C ASP A 67 13.26 11.08 -0.70
N VAL A 68 13.63 10.22 0.26
CA VAL A 68 14.81 10.44 1.13
C VAL A 68 16.13 10.02 0.50
N CYS A 69 16.10 9.08 -0.46
CA CYS A 69 17.29 8.45 -1.01
C CYS A 69 17.44 8.75 -2.49
N LYS A 70 18.51 9.47 -2.84
CA LYS A 70 18.78 9.82 -4.24
C LYS A 70 18.83 8.57 -5.13
N GLY A 71 17.90 8.48 -6.08
CA GLY A 71 17.84 7.40 -7.06
C GLY A 71 17.16 6.12 -6.55
N SER A 72 16.45 6.18 -5.42
CA SER A 72 15.68 5.06 -4.90
C SER A 72 14.39 5.55 -4.23
N SER A 73 13.26 4.95 -4.59
CA SER A 73 11.98 5.20 -3.91
C SER A 73 11.81 4.40 -2.61
N ARG A 74 12.92 3.88 -2.08
CA ARG A 74 13.01 3.09 -0.85
C ARG A 74 13.77 3.88 0.20
N ALA A 75 13.40 3.70 1.46
CA ALA A 75 13.96 4.50 2.56
C ALA A 75 15.00 3.74 3.39
N THR A 76 14.64 2.55 3.87
CA THR A 76 15.42 1.74 4.80
C THR A 76 16.46 0.88 4.08
N PHE A 77 16.11 0.39 2.89
CA PHE A 77 16.94 -0.51 2.08
C PHE A 77 17.07 0.00 0.64
N PRO A 78 17.68 1.18 0.43
CA PRO A 78 17.68 1.89 -0.85
C PRO A 78 18.31 1.10 -2.01
N GLU A 79 19.16 0.13 -1.72
CA GLU A 79 19.85 -0.72 -2.68
C GLU A 79 19.05 -1.91 -3.19
N LEU A 80 17.93 -2.26 -2.55
CA LEU A 80 17.13 -3.42 -2.93
C LEU A 80 16.22 -3.09 -4.11
N THR A 81 16.19 -3.98 -5.11
CA THR A 81 15.18 -3.97 -6.17
C THR A 81 14.02 -4.87 -5.76
N ALA A 82 12.79 -4.44 -6.04
CA ALA A 82 11.60 -5.24 -5.79
C ALA A 82 11.72 -6.61 -6.49
N THR A 83 11.33 -7.67 -5.78
CA THR A 83 11.32 -9.05 -6.30
C THR A 83 9.95 -9.69 -6.21
N HIS A 84 9.08 -9.14 -5.38
CA HIS A 84 7.73 -9.63 -5.13
C HIS A 84 6.76 -8.44 -5.12
N ARG A 85 5.47 -8.74 -5.22
CA ARG A 85 4.37 -7.80 -5.03
C ARG A 85 3.29 -8.41 -4.18
N VAL A 86 2.45 -7.57 -3.59
CA VAL A 86 1.20 -8.01 -2.98
C VAL A 86 0.13 -8.03 -4.06
N VAL A 87 -0.64 -9.13 -4.11
CA VAL A 87 -1.76 -9.29 -5.03
C VAL A 87 -3.07 -9.44 -4.26
N CYS A 88 -4.13 -8.91 -4.84
CA CYS A 88 -5.48 -8.91 -4.32
C CYS A 88 -6.36 -9.88 -5.09
N ARG A 89 -7.17 -10.63 -4.34
CA ARG A 89 -8.20 -11.53 -4.87
C ARG A 89 -9.50 -11.33 -4.11
N CYS A 90 -10.62 -11.41 -4.81
CA CYS A 90 -11.96 -11.41 -4.23
C CYS A 90 -12.81 -12.45 -4.97
N GLU A 91 -13.52 -13.30 -4.23
CA GLU A 91 -14.45 -14.27 -4.84
C GLU A 91 -15.74 -13.58 -5.36
N LEU A 92 -16.03 -12.39 -4.82
CA LEU A 92 -17.18 -11.58 -5.21
C LEU A 92 -16.75 -10.48 -6.18
N MET A 93 -17.68 -10.04 -7.03
CA MET A 93 -17.51 -8.81 -7.79
C MET A 93 -17.33 -7.64 -6.82
N LYS A 94 -16.47 -6.70 -7.21
CA LYS A 94 -16.25 -5.45 -6.49
C LYS A 94 -16.66 -4.29 -7.37
N GLU A 95 -17.34 -3.30 -6.79
CA GLU A 95 -17.51 -2.01 -7.47
C GLU A 95 -16.20 -1.24 -7.43
N ASP A 96 -15.69 -0.83 -8.59
CA ASP A 96 -14.69 0.22 -8.67
C ASP A 96 -15.35 1.56 -8.35
N LEU A 97 -15.00 2.14 -7.20
CA LEU A 97 -15.63 3.35 -6.66
C LEU A 97 -15.44 4.56 -7.58
N VAL A 98 -14.40 4.57 -8.42
CA VAL A 98 -14.13 5.65 -9.37
C VAL A 98 -15.07 5.58 -10.57
N SER A 99 -15.12 4.43 -11.26
CA SER A 99 -15.94 4.26 -12.47
C SER A 99 -17.38 3.85 -12.19
N GLN A 100 -17.69 3.41 -10.97
CA GLN A 100 -18.96 2.81 -10.56
C GLN A 100 -19.33 1.55 -11.36
N VAL A 101 -18.30 0.81 -11.79
CA VAL A 101 -18.45 -0.43 -12.58
C VAL A 101 -18.01 -1.62 -11.73
N GLU A 102 -18.78 -2.71 -11.80
CA GLU A 102 -18.39 -3.98 -11.19
C GLU A 102 -17.21 -4.63 -11.94
N ILE A 103 -16.20 -5.02 -11.18
CA ILE A 103 -14.98 -5.67 -11.65
C ILE A 103 -14.74 -6.99 -10.92
N GLU A 104 -14.15 -7.94 -11.62
CA GLU A 104 -13.63 -9.18 -11.03
C GLU A 104 -12.19 -8.93 -10.55
N VAL A 105 -12.00 -8.89 -9.23
CA VAL A 105 -10.66 -8.69 -8.64
C VAL A 105 -9.94 -10.03 -8.55
N SER A 106 -9.15 -10.32 -9.58
CA SER A 106 -8.34 -11.54 -9.68
C SER A 106 -6.91 -11.20 -10.09
N ASP A 107 -5.97 -11.38 -9.15
CA ASP A 107 -4.54 -11.09 -9.25
C ASP A 107 -4.23 -9.62 -9.64
N PHE A 108 -4.95 -8.68 -9.03
CA PHE A 108 -4.64 -7.26 -9.17
C PHE A 108 -3.48 -6.92 -8.23
N GLU A 109 -2.60 -6.00 -8.62
CA GLU A 109 -1.53 -5.54 -7.75
C GLU A 109 -2.10 -4.59 -6.70
N PHE A 110 -1.64 -4.75 -5.46
CA PHE A 110 -1.97 -3.86 -4.36
C PHE A 110 -0.99 -2.69 -4.35
N GLU A 111 -1.50 -1.47 -4.51
CA GLU A 111 -0.68 -0.25 -4.48
C GLU A 111 -0.59 0.30 -3.05
N GLN A 112 -1.75 0.55 -2.42
CA GLN A 112 -1.85 1.08 -1.07
C GLN A 112 -3.28 1.02 -0.53
N PHE A 113 -3.41 1.16 0.79
CA PHE A 113 -4.68 1.51 1.43
C PHE A 113 -4.97 3.00 1.25
N VAL A 114 -6.24 3.31 1.03
CA VAL A 114 -6.75 4.67 0.84
C VAL A 114 -8.07 4.84 1.58
N SER A 115 -8.46 6.07 1.87
CA SER A 115 -9.85 6.39 2.17
C SER A 115 -10.58 6.76 0.89
N TRP A 116 -11.89 6.56 0.87
CA TRP A 116 -12.77 7.02 -0.19
C TRP A 116 -13.76 8.04 0.36
N SER A 117 -13.70 9.28 -0.14
CA SER A 117 -14.62 10.34 0.28
C SER A 117 -14.82 11.36 -0.85
N ASP A 118 -16.04 11.90 -0.96
CA ASP A 118 -16.38 12.95 -1.93
C ASP A 118 -15.97 12.65 -3.39
N GLY A 119 -16.08 11.38 -3.80
CA GLY A 119 -15.79 10.93 -5.17
C GLY A 119 -14.31 10.87 -5.54
N LYS A 120 -13.41 10.92 -4.55
CA LYS A 120 -11.97 10.76 -4.73
C LYS A 120 -11.40 9.87 -3.63
N TYR A 121 -10.27 9.24 -3.93
CA TYR A 121 -9.48 8.62 -2.89
C TYR A 121 -8.46 9.61 -2.33
N SER A 122 -8.10 9.43 -1.06
CA SER A 122 -6.99 10.15 -0.45
C SER A 122 -6.30 9.27 0.59
N PHE A 123 -5.13 9.70 1.04
CA PHE A 123 -4.46 9.13 2.20
C PHE A 123 -4.71 10.02 3.43
N ASP A 124 -5.98 10.24 3.73
CA ASP A 124 -6.45 10.98 4.90
C ASP A 124 -7.68 10.29 5.49
N GLY A 125 -7.89 10.40 6.79
CA GLY A 125 -9.00 9.75 7.48
C GLY A 125 -8.80 8.25 7.66
N PHE A 126 -9.91 7.50 7.63
CA PHE A 126 -9.90 6.06 7.87
C PHE A 126 -9.73 5.30 6.55
N LEU A 127 -8.66 4.52 6.46
CA LEU A 127 -8.25 3.78 5.27
C LEU A 127 -9.05 2.47 5.18
N ASP A 128 -10.25 2.54 4.62
CA ASP A 128 -11.20 1.44 4.46
C ASP A 128 -11.27 0.86 3.04
N SER A 129 -10.51 1.47 2.13
CA SER A 129 -10.46 1.14 0.71
C SER A 129 -9.03 0.83 0.27
N ILE A 130 -8.88 0.24 -0.92
CA ILE A 130 -7.59 -0.10 -1.52
C ILE A 130 -7.50 0.45 -2.92
N LEU A 131 -6.35 1.04 -3.23
CA LEU A 131 -5.93 1.33 -4.59
C LEU A 131 -5.28 0.07 -5.16
N LEU A 132 -5.79 -0.37 -6.30
CA LEU A 132 -5.34 -1.54 -7.04
C LEU A 132 -4.86 -1.13 -8.42
N SER A 133 -3.96 -1.90 -9.00
CA SER A 133 -3.60 -1.78 -10.41
C SER A 133 -3.66 -3.11 -11.16
N LYS A 134 -3.90 -3.02 -12.46
CA LYS A 134 -3.76 -4.13 -13.41
C LYS A 134 -3.28 -3.60 -14.75
N GLY A 135 -2.00 -3.83 -15.06
CA GLY A 135 -1.35 -3.16 -16.18
C GLY A 135 -1.29 -1.65 -15.93
N ASN A 136 -1.79 -0.84 -16.85
CA ASN A 136 -1.79 0.62 -16.71
C ASN A 136 -3.13 1.19 -16.20
N GLN A 137 -3.99 0.34 -15.64
CA GLN A 137 -5.30 0.74 -15.12
C GLN A 137 -5.30 0.66 -13.60
N TYR A 138 -5.95 1.64 -12.97
CA TYR A 138 -6.11 1.74 -11.53
C TYR A 138 -7.59 1.64 -11.15
N PHE A 139 -7.83 1.05 -9.99
CA PHE A 139 -9.17 0.80 -9.46
C PHE A 139 -9.16 1.09 -7.96
N VAL A 140 -10.28 1.57 -7.43
CA VAL A 140 -10.45 1.72 -5.98
C VAL A 140 -11.61 0.86 -5.54
N VAL A 141 -11.38 -0.05 -4.62
CA VAL A 141 -12.43 -0.92 -4.08
C VAL A 141 -12.41 -0.90 -2.56
N SER A 142 -13.54 -1.22 -1.94
CA SER A 142 -13.62 -1.40 -0.49
C SER A 142 -12.81 -2.63 -0.03
N THR A 143 -12.27 -2.57 1.19
CA THR A 143 -11.40 -3.64 1.74
C THR A 143 -12.12 -4.93 2.14
N ASP A 144 -13.44 -4.95 2.25
CA ASP A 144 -14.19 -6.13 2.70
C ASP A 144 -14.02 -7.31 1.71
N ASN A 145 -13.95 -8.54 2.22
CA ASN A 145 -13.86 -9.75 1.38
C ASN A 145 -12.67 -9.81 0.40
N VAL A 146 -11.69 -8.91 0.52
CA VAL A 146 -10.44 -8.97 -0.23
C VAL A 146 -9.45 -9.85 0.51
N VAL A 147 -8.75 -10.71 -0.23
CA VAL A 147 -7.68 -11.56 0.29
C VAL A 147 -6.37 -11.13 -0.35
N PHE A 148 -5.36 -10.90 0.49
CA PHE A 148 -4.00 -10.56 0.07
C PHE A 148 -3.08 -11.78 0.06
N ASP A 149 -2.29 -11.89 -1.01
CA ASP A 149 -1.19 -12.85 -1.13
C ASP A 149 0.07 -12.18 -1.69
N VAL A 150 1.19 -12.90 -1.69
CA VAL A 150 2.46 -12.42 -2.27
C VAL A 150 2.77 -13.22 -3.53
N ALA A 151 3.10 -12.53 -4.60
CA ALA A 151 3.56 -13.12 -5.86
C ALA A 151 4.97 -12.65 -6.21
N GLU A 152 5.78 -13.53 -6.81
CA GLU A 152 7.06 -13.14 -7.40
C GLU A 152 6.83 -12.28 -8.64
N LEU A 153 7.66 -11.25 -8.82
CA LEU A 153 7.71 -10.49 -10.07
C LEU A 153 8.33 -11.40 -11.13
N LEU A 154 7.60 -11.65 -12.21
CA LEU A 154 8.16 -12.34 -13.38
C LEU A 154 9.15 -11.38 -14.06
N GLY A 155 10.42 -11.77 -14.09
CA GLY A 155 11.49 -11.03 -14.79
C GLY A 155 11.40 -11.14 -16.30
#